data_AF-A0A5N6NF34-F1
#
_entry.id   AF-A0A5N6NF34-F1
#
_cell.length_a   1.000
_cell.length_b   1.000
_cell.length_c   1.000
_cell.angle_alpha   90.00
_cell.angle_beta   90.00
_cell.angle_gamma   90.00
#
_symmetry.space_group_name_H-M   'P 1'
#
loop_
_entity.id
_entity.type
_entity.pdbx_description
1 polymer ?
#
loop_
_entity_poly.entity_id
_entity_poly.type
_entity_poly.pdbx_seq_one_letter_code
_entity_poly.pdbx_strand_id
1 'polypeptide(L)'
;MIGRALTSVLWGVVADRYGRKPVILLGTSTVVIFNTLFGFSVNYWMAIITRFLLGFLNGVLGPIKAYACELFPDRYQALGLSSISTSWGIGLIIGPALGGFLAQPAEKFPSLVSSDSLFGRFPYLLPCLSISIFALVVTIAAFWLPETLHFHKRELESASEEIPDEKKDSNVISLLKNWPLMSSIIVYCVFSLHDMAYTEIFSLWAESPKSLGGLSYSTEDVGTVLSITGAGLLIFQTSLYPFVERIFGPIVVARISGVLSIPLLTAYPYIALLSGFLLTFTLNFASIMKNVLSISIITGTFILQNKAVDQHQRGAANGIAMTLQSICKAIGPACGGALLSWSQKRQNASFLPVNSINGGIIAKDLRQLNQRYSYKCLHALRKTAVNSTNSGITEEDVSQLTNSNSIIAEGLSQLNQQ
;
A
#
# COMPACT_ATOMS: atom_id res chain seq x y z
N MET A 1 9.84 3.26 8.53
CA MET A 1 8.72 3.74 9.38
C MET A 1 9.15 3.99 10.81
N ILE A 2 9.79 3.01 11.47
CA ILE A 2 10.25 3.15 12.87
C ILE A 2 11.16 4.37 13.10
N GLY A 3 12.23 4.55 12.30
CA GLY A 3 13.11 5.72 12.45
C GLY A 3 12.35 7.05 12.38
N ARG A 4 11.42 7.17 11.43
CA ARG A 4 10.57 8.35 11.25
C ARG A 4 9.62 8.58 12.44
N ALA A 5 9.10 7.50 13.03
CA ALA A 5 8.26 7.59 14.22
C ALA A 5 9.00 8.22 15.41
N LEU A 6 10.31 8.01 15.54
CA LEU A 6 11.09 8.55 16.65
C LEU A 6 11.38 10.06 16.51
N THR A 7 11.49 10.57 15.28
CA THR A 7 12.04 11.92 15.03
C THR A 7 11.08 12.88 14.35
N SER A 8 9.88 12.46 13.90
CA SER A 8 9.00 13.37 13.15
C SER A 8 8.55 14.58 13.96
N VAL A 9 8.28 14.44 15.27
CA VAL A 9 7.97 15.60 16.14
C VAL A 9 9.17 16.55 16.20
N LEU A 10 10.38 16.01 16.40
CA LEU A 10 11.61 16.81 16.45
C LEU A 10 11.81 17.61 15.17
N TRP A 11 11.71 16.97 14.00
CA TRP A 11 11.84 17.65 12.71
C TRP A 11 10.72 18.67 12.46
N GLY A 12 9.51 18.41 12.96
CA GLY A 12 8.41 19.39 12.94
C GLY A 12 8.72 20.65 13.75
N VAL A 13 9.21 20.48 14.98
CA VAL A 13 9.61 21.60 15.86
C VAL A 13 10.82 22.35 15.30
N VAL A 14 11.80 21.63 14.75
CA VAL A 14 12.97 22.24 14.09
C VAL A 14 12.52 23.05 12.87
N ALA A 15 11.59 22.52 12.06
CA ALA A 15 11.03 23.26 10.94
C ALA A 15 10.30 24.51 11.41
N ASP A 16 9.52 24.42 12.49
CA ASP A 16 8.83 25.56 13.11
C ASP A 16 9.79 26.68 13.53
N ARG A 17 10.95 26.32 14.09
CA ARG A 17 11.93 27.28 14.63
C ARG A 17 12.93 27.82 13.61
N TYR A 18 13.43 26.98 12.71
CA TYR A 18 14.54 27.32 11.80
C TYR A 18 14.09 27.51 10.34
N GLY A 19 12.81 27.28 10.04
CA GLY A 19 12.27 27.36 8.69
C GLY A 19 12.10 25.99 8.04
N ARG A 20 11.26 25.94 7.01
CA ARG A 20 10.82 24.69 6.35
C ARG A 20 11.85 24.25 5.32
N LYS A 21 12.47 25.20 4.63
CA LYS A 21 13.42 24.93 3.55
C LYS A 21 14.66 24.17 4.04
N PRO A 22 15.35 24.56 5.14
CA PRO A 22 16.52 23.81 5.63
C PRO A 22 16.20 22.35 5.96
N VAL A 23 15.03 22.08 6.56
CA VAL A 23 14.62 20.72 6.91
C VAL A 23 14.31 19.89 5.67
N ILE A 24 13.68 20.50 4.64
CA ILE A 24 13.45 19.84 3.35
C ILE A 24 14.79 19.49 2.68
N LEU A 25 15.73 20.44 2.60
CA LEU A 25 17.06 20.23 2.01
C LEU A 25 17.86 19.13 2.72
N LEU A 26 17.83 19.11 4.06
CA LEU A 26 18.51 18.09 4.84
C LEU A 26 17.89 16.72 4.61
N GLY A 27 16.56 16.62 4.57
CA GLY A 27 15.88 15.35 4.34
C GLY A 27 16.07 14.80 2.93
N THR A 28 16.07 15.64 1.88
CA THR A 28 16.37 15.17 0.52
C THR A 28 17.84 14.79 0.36
N SER A 29 18.77 15.51 1.00
CA SER A 29 20.19 15.14 1.05
C SER A 29 20.41 13.79 1.75
N THR A 30 19.67 13.55 2.82
CA THR A 30 19.66 12.25 3.53
C THR A 30 19.22 11.12 2.61
N VAL A 31 18.23 11.34 1.73
CA VAL A 31 17.82 10.35 0.72
C VAL A 31 19.00 10.01 -0.19
N VAL A 32 19.73 11.00 -0.72
CA VAL A 32 20.89 10.76 -1.61
C VAL A 32 21.92 9.87 -0.91
N ILE A 33 22.30 10.21 0.32
CA ILE A 33 23.36 9.51 1.05
C ILE A 33 22.93 8.08 1.42
N PHE A 34 21.82 7.92 2.15
CA PHE A 34 21.44 6.62 2.70
C PHE A 34 20.80 5.69 1.67
N ASN A 35 20.23 6.22 0.58
CA ASN A 35 19.78 5.38 -0.52
C ASN A 35 20.97 4.84 -1.32
N THR A 36 22.00 5.64 -1.54
CA THR A 36 23.26 5.17 -2.15
C THR A 36 23.95 4.11 -1.27
N LEU A 37 24.08 4.38 0.03
CA LEU A 37 24.69 3.43 0.99
C LEU A 37 23.95 2.09 1.05
N PHE A 38 22.62 2.10 0.94
CA PHE A 38 21.85 0.86 0.86
C PHE A 38 22.14 0.06 -0.41
N GLY A 39 22.39 0.72 -1.54
CA GLY A 39 22.81 0.05 -2.77
C GLY A 39 24.10 -0.76 -2.60
N PHE A 40 24.98 -0.34 -1.69
CA PHE A 40 26.21 -1.05 -1.31
C PHE A 40 26.02 -2.06 -0.17
N SER A 41 24.78 -2.37 0.22
CA SER A 41 24.54 -3.31 1.31
C SER A 41 24.88 -4.75 0.91
N VAL A 42 25.76 -5.38 1.69
CA VAL A 42 26.16 -6.80 1.55
C VAL A 42 25.49 -7.70 2.56
N ASN A 43 25.05 -7.13 3.68
CA ASN A 43 24.52 -7.87 4.82
C ASN A 43 23.13 -7.34 5.18
N TYR A 44 22.27 -8.23 5.65
CA TYR A 44 20.92 -7.89 6.14
C TYR A 44 20.93 -6.75 7.17
N TRP A 45 21.86 -6.77 8.12
CA TRP A 45 21.99 -5.73 9.15
C TRP A 45 22.35 -4.36 8.58
N MET A 46 23.23 -4.32 7.57
CA MET A 46 23.60 -3.06 6.90
C MET A 46 22.39 -2.45 6.17
N ALA A 47 21.59 -3.29 5.52
CA ALA A 47 20.33 -2.88 4.89
C ALA A 47 19.34 -2.31 5.91
N ILE A 48 19.16 -2.96 7.07
CA ILE A 48 18.28 -2.43 8.14
C ILE A 48 18.78 -1.10 8.66
N ILE A 49 20.07 -1.00 9.03
CA ILE A 49 20.62 0.21 9.64
C ILE A 49 20.50 1.40 8.70
N THR A 50 20.86 1.23 7.42
CA THR A 50 20.74 2.30 6.41
C THR A 50 19.28 2.72 6.18
N ARG A 51 18.33 1.79 6.16
CA ARG A 51 16.89 2.08 6.08
C ARG A 51 16.35 2.78 7.33
N PHE A 52 16.83 2.38 8.51
CA PHE A 52 16.47 3.01 9.77
C PHE A 52 16.97 4.45 9.83
N LEU A 53 18.26 4.68 9.53
CA LEU A 53 18.89 6.00 9.51
C LEU A 53 18.26 6.92 8.47
N LEU A 54 17.95 6.40 7.28
CA LEU A 54 17.17 7.13 6.28
C LEU A 54 15.85 7.62 6.87
N GLY A 55 15.10 6.76 7.55
CA GLY A 55 13.84 7.16 8.19
C GLY A 55 14.02 8.12 9.37
N PHE A 56 15.08 7.96 10.16
CA PHE A 56 15.38 8.76 11.34
C PHE A 56 15.77 10.20 10.99
N LEU A 57 16.59 10.36 9.95
CA LEU A 57 17.11 11.66 9.53
C LEU A 57 16.22 12.35 8.49
N ASN A 58 15.31 11.62 7.82
CA ASN A 58 14.41 12.20 6.83
C ASN A 58 13.10 12.70 7.46
N GLY A 59 13.10 13.97 7.84
CA GLY A 59 11.95 14.67 8.40
C GLY A 59 10.99 15.31 7.39
N VAL A 60 11.19 15.16 6.06
CA VAL A 60 10.56 16.02 5.03
C VAL A 60 9.02 16.03 5.05
N LEU A 61 8.37 14.90 5.32
CA LEU A 61 6.94 14.74 5.05
C LEU A 61 6.02 15.64 5.87
N GLY A 62 6.39 16.01 7.10
CA GLY A 62 5.60 16.95 7.92
C GLY A 62 5.80 18.40 7.46
N PRO A 63 7.04 18.89 7.39
CA PRO A 63 7.38 20.24 6.93
C PRO A 63 6.93 20.56 5.51
N ILE A 64 7.08 19.65 4.53
CA ILE A 64 6.66 19.93 3.13
C ILE A 64 5.16 20.17 3.01
N LYS A 65 4.43 19.51 3.89
CA LYS A 65 2.98 19.53 3.99
C LYS A 65 2.50 20.82 4.66
N ALA A 66 3.14 21.23 5.76
CA ALA A 66 2.94 22.56 6.35
C ALA A 66 3.30 23.67 5.34
N TYR A 67 4.44 23.53 4.67
CA TYR A 67 4.92 24.45 3.64
C TYR A 67 3.90 24.66 2.51
N ALA A 68 3.28 23.58 2.00
CA ALA A 68 2.22 23.71 0.99
C ALA A 68 0.99 24.46 1.51
N CYS A 69 0.58 24.24 2.77
CA CYS A 69 -0.53 25.01 3.36
C CYS A 69 -0.21 26.49 3.58
N GLU A 70 1.06 26.83 3.83
CA GLU A 70 1.53 28.20 4.03
C GLU A 70 1.72 28.95 2.70
N LEU A 71 2.12 28.25 1.64
CA LEU A 71 2.37 28.85 0.32
C LEU A 71 1.07 29.17 -0.44
N PHE A 72 0.05 28.31 -0.32
CA PHE A 72 -1.21 28.45 -1.05
C PHE A 72 -2.29 29.11 -0.17
N PRO A 73 -3.05 30.08 -0.72
CA PRO A 73 -4.25 30.60 -0.04
C PRO A 73 -5.25 29.49 0.26
N ASP A 74 -6.11 29.66 1.26
CA ASP A 74 -7.09 28.64 1.71
C ASP A 74 -7.91 28.01 0.58
N ARG A 75 -8.27 28.81 -0.43
CA ARG A 75 -9.01 28.35 -1.62
C ARG A 75 -8.23 27.34 -2.49
N TYR A 76 -6.90 27.38 -2.46
CA TYR A 76 -6.00 26.55 -3.26
C TYR A 76 -5.15 25.59 -2.42
N GLN A 77 -5.32 25.54 -1.09
CA GLN A 77 -4.61 24.59 -0.23
C GLN A 77 -4.85 23.13 -0.65
N ALA A 78 -6.08 22.79 -1.03
CA ALA A 78 -6.40 21.45 -1.53
C ALA A 78 -5.56 21.08 -2.77
N LEU A 79 -5.26 22.03 -3.65
CA LEU A 79 -4.41 21.82 -4.84
C LEU A 79 -2.93 21.66 -4.49
N GLY A 80 -2.43 22.45 -3.53
CA GLY A 80 -1.06 22.31 -3.04
C GLY A 80 -0.82 20.94 -2.40
N LEU A 81 -1.79 20.46 -1.62
CA LEU A 81 -1.73 19.17 -0.94
C LEU A 81 -2.02 17.98 -1.84
N SER A 82 -2.90 18.16 -2.82
CA SER A 82 -3.09 17.15 -3.86
C SER A 82 -1.82 16.97 -4.67
N SER A 83 -1.02 18.02 -4.90
CA SER A 83 0.29 17.91 -5.59
C SER A 83 1.28 17.02 -4.81
N ILE A 84 1.33 17.15 -3.48
CA ILE A 84 2.13 16.25 -2.62
C ILE A 84 1.63 14.80 -2.76
N SER A 85 0.31 14.62 -2.79
CA SER A 85 -0.32 13.31 -2.93
C SER A 85 -0.14 12.71 -4.33
N THR A 86 -0.14 13.53 -5.37
CA THR A 86 0.17 13.14 -6.76
C THR A 86 1.59 12.62 -6.88
N SER A 87 2.54 13.18 -6.13
CA SER A 87 3.92 12.69 -6.08
C SER A 87 4.00 11.23 -5.60
N TRP A 88 3.09 10.80 -4.72
CA TRP A 88 2.96 9.38 -4.34
C TRP A 88 2.51 8.52 -5.52
N GLY A 89 1.53 9.00 -6.31
CA GLY A 89 1.08 8.33 -7.54
C GLY A 89 2.20 8.17 -8.57
N ILE A 90 3.02 9.21 -8.77
CA ILE A 90 4.22 9.13 -9.62
C ILE A 90 5.18 8.05 -9.11
N GLY A 91 5.38 7.97 -7.79
CA GLY A 91 6.18 6.93 -7.16
C GLY A 91 5.64 5.51 -7.41
N LEU A 92 4.32 5.32 -7.47
CA LEU A 92 3.71 4.03 -7.81
C LEU A 92 3.88 3.64 -9.28
N ILE A 93 4.02 4.60 -10.18
CA ILE A 93 4.30 4.36 -11.60
C ILE A 93 5.77 4.01 -11.80
N ILE A 94 6.66 4.87 -11.29
CA ILE A 94 8.10 4.79 -11.56
C ILE A 94 8.78 3.74 -10.67
N GLY A 95 8.29 3.54 -9.45
CA GLY A 95 8.92 2.69 -8.44
C GLY A 95 9.05 1.22 -8.87
N PRO A 96 7.95 0.53 -9.20
CA PRO A 96 8.01 -0.85 -9.70
C PRO A 96 8.83 -0.98 -10.98
N ALA A 97 8.75 0.00 -11.88
CA ALA A 97 9.54 0.00 -13.12
C ALA A 97 11.05 0.08 -12.83
N LEU A 98 11.51 1.06 -12.04
CA LEU A 98 12.93 1.19 -11.70
C LEU A 98 13.42 0.01 -10.85
N GLY A 99 12.64 -0.39 -9.84
CA GLY A 99 13.00 -1.49 -8.94
C GLY A 99 13.00 -2.85 -9.62
N GLY A 100 12.10 -3.08 -10.58
CA GLY A 100 12.01 -4.33 -11.34
C GLY A 100 13.01 -4.39 -12.49
N PHE A 101 13.06 -3.38 -13.37
CA PHE A 101 13.90 -3.42 -14.57
C PHE A 101 15.39 -3.24 -14.27
N LEU A 102 15.76 -2.41 -13.29
CA LEU A 102 17.18 -2.14 -12.99
C LEU A 102 17.77 -3.08 -11.93
N ALA A 103 16.95 -3.87 -11.23
CA ALA A 103 17.46 -4.87 -10.30
C ALA A 103 18.15 -6.02 -11.06
N GLN A 104 19.21 -6.56 -10.44
CA GLN A 104 20.00 -7.68 -10.97
C GLN A 104 20.46 -7.45 -12.42
N PRO A 105 21.19 -6.35 -12.70
CA PRO A 105 21.57 -5.99 -14.06
C PRO A 105 22.49 -7.02 -14.73
N ALA A 106 23.29 -7.76 -13.96
CA ALA A 106 24.14 -8.84 -14.48
C ALA A 106 23.33 -10.05 -14.99
N GLU A 107 22.15 -10.31 -14.41
CA GLU A 107 21.25 -11.39 -14.85
C GLU A 107 20.41 -10.94 -16.04
N LYS A 108 19.90 -9.69 -16.02
CA LYS A 108 19.01 -9.15 -17.06
C LYS A 108 19.74 -8.67 -18.31
N PHE A 109 20.96 -8.16 -18.18
CA PHE A 109 21.75 -7.60 -19.28
C PHE A 109 23.18 -8.21 -19.32
N PRO A 110 23.32 -9.53 -19.51
CA PRO A 110 24.62 -10.22 -19.43
C PRO A 110 25.61 -9.77 -20.51
N SER A 111 25.14 -9.17 -21.61
CA SER A 111 25.99 -8.59 -22.67
C SER A 111 26.61 -7.24 -22.29
N LEU A 112 26.02 -6.52 -21.33
CA LEU A 112 26.45 -5.17 -20.92
C LEU A 112 27.12 -5.16 -19.54
N VAL A 113 26.76 -6.10 -18.66
CA VAL A 113 27.21 -6.15 -17.27
C VAL A 113 27.73 -7.55 -16.95
N SER A 114 29.02 -7.68 -16.71
CA SER A 114 29.62 -8.94 -16.26
C SER A 114 29.31 -9.21 -14.78
N SER A 115 29.28 -10.48 -14.40
CA SER A 115 29.05 -10.91 -13.01
C SER A 115 30.13 -10.42 -12.04
N ASP A 116 31.37 -10.26 -12.52
CA ASP A 116 32.49 -9.73 -11.72
C ASP A 116 32.50 -8.19 -11.61
N SER A 117 31.62 -7.51 -12.34
CA SER A 117 31.51 -6.05 -12.26
C SER A 117 30.92 -5.59 -10.93
N LEU A 118 31.10 -4.31 -10.62
CA LEU A 118 30.53 -3.68 -9.42
C LEU A 118 29.00 -3.85 -9.34
N PHE A 119 28.29 -3.85 -10.47
CA PHE A 119 26.84 -4.09 -10.50
C PHE A 119 26.45 -5.57 -10.42
N GLY A 120 27.36 -6.49 -10.74
CA GLY A 120 27.20 -7.91 -10.47
C GLY A 120 27.36 -8.23 -8.98
N ARG A 121 28.33 -7.58 -8.31
CA ARG A 121 28.53 -7.71 -6.86
C ARG A 121 27.42 -7.08 -6.02
N PHE A 122 26.82 -5.98 -6.51
CA PHE A 122 25.74 -5.26 -5.82
C PHE A 122 24.48 -5.17 -6.69
N PRO A 123 23.60 -6.18 -6.66
CA PRO A 123 22.48 -6.31 -7.61
C PRO A 123 21.41 -5.20 -7.50
N TYR A 124 21.34 -4.51 -6.37
CA TYR A 124 20.41 -3.40 -6.13
C TYR A 124 21.04 -2.02 -6.20
N LEU A 125 22.34 -1.91 -6.54
CA LEU A 125 23.02 -0.63 -6.57
C LEU A 125 22.52 0.26 -7.70
N LEU A 126 22.28 -0.30 -8.88
CA LEU A 126 21.82 0.44 -10.06
C LEU A 126 20.49 1.19 -9.82
N PRO A 127 19.40 0.54 -9.34
CA PRO A 127 18.16 1.26 -9.03
C PRO A 127 18.36 2.29 -7.92
N CYS A 128 19.20 2.01 -6.92
CA CYS A 128 19.49 2.94 -5.84
C CYS A 128 20.24 4.18 -6.33
N LEU A 129 21.21 4.03 -7.23
CA LEU A 129 21.93 5.16 -7.82
C LEU A 129 21.01 6.02 -8.67
N SER A 130 20.16 5.42 -9.51
CA SER A 130 19.18 6.16 -10.32
C SER A 130 18.26 7.03 -9.46
N ILE A 131 17.71 6.47 -8.37
CA ILE A 131 16.87 7.23 -7.42
C ILE A 131 17.69 8.31 -6.70
N SER A 132 18.95 8.03 -6.37
CA SER A 132 19.82 8.99 -5.67
C SER A 132 20.23 10.16 -6.57
N ILE A 133 20.47 9.92 -7.86
CA ILE A 133 20.71 10.98 -8.86
C ILE A 133 19.46 11.84 -9.01
N PHE A 134 18.28 11.23 -9.12
CA PHE A 134 17.01 11.98 -9.15
C PHE A 134 16.82 12.81 -7.87
N ALA A 135 17.05 12.23 -6.69
CA ALA A 135 16.98 12.94 -5.42
C ALA A 135 18.02 14.07 -5.30
N LEU A 136 19.20 13.92 -5.91
CA LEU A 136 20.22 14.97 -5.99
C LEU A 136 19.74 16.15 -6.83
N VAL A 137 19.14 15.89 -8.00
CA VAL A 137 18.52 16.92 -8.83
C VAL A 137 17.41 17.65 -8.06
N VAL A 138 16.55 16.91 -7.35
CA VAL A 138 15.51 17.50 -6.49
C VAL A 138 16.11 18.33 -5.35
N THR A 139 17.20 17.87 -4.74
CA THR A 139 17.90 18.62 -3.67
C THR A 139 18.47 19.92 -4.22
N ILE A 140 19.08 19.88 -5.41
CA ILE A 140 19.57 21.07 -6.11
C ILE A 140 18.39 22.02 -6.38
N ALA A 141 17.29 21.52 -6.97
CA ALA A 141 16.09 22.31 -7.24
C ALA A 141 15.47 22.93 -5.97
N ALA A 142 15.56 22.24 -4.82
CA ALA A 142 15.04 22.72 -3.55
C ALA A 142 15.78 23.97 -3.02
N PHE A 143 16.98 24.28 -3.51
CA PHE A 143 17.65 25.55 -3.15
C PHE A 143 16.89 26.79 -3.65
N TRP A 144 16.07 26.66 -4.69
CA TRP A 144 15.21 27.74 -5.19
C TRP A 144 13.88 27.88 -4.45
N LEU A 145 13.56 26.97 -3.52
CA LEU A 145 12.33 27.12 -2.72
C LEU A 145 12.41 28.41 -1.87
N PRO A 146 11.35 29.24 -1.86
CA PRO A 146 11.24 30.33 -0.90
C PRO A 146 11.11 29.77 0.53
N GLU A 147 11.49 30.56 1.52
CA GLU A 147 11.28 30.20 2.94
C GLU A 147 9.95 30.79 3.42
N THR A 148 9.16 30.00 4.17
CA THR A 148 7.83 30.41 4.65
C THR A 148 7.85 30.90 6.10
N LEU A 149 8.98 30.76 6.80
CA LEU A 149 9.15 31.24 8.19
C LEU A 149 8.79 32.73 8.37
N HIS A 150 9.01 33.58 7.38
CA HIS A 150 8.72 35.02 7.49
C HIS A 150 7.22 35.34 7.63
N PHE A 151 6.33 34.49 7.11
CA PHE A 151 4.89 34.65 7.29
C PHE A 151 4.50 34.58 8.77
N HIS A 152 5.18 33.70 9.52
CA HIS A 152 4.97 33.55 10.94
C HIS A 152 5.37 34.81 11.73
N LYS A 153 6.51 35.43 11.39
CA LYS A 153 6.99 36.64 12.07
C LYS A 153 6.02 37.82 11.86
N ARG A 154 5.46 37.95 10.66
CA ARG A 154 4.52 39.03 10.32
C ARG A 154 3.18 38.88 11.05
N GLU A 155 2.63 37.66 11.17
CA GLU A 155 1.42 37.40 11.97
C GLU A 155 1.65 37.72 13.45
N LEU A 156 2.78 37.28 14.01
CA LEU A 156 3.14 37.60 15.40
C LEU A 156 3.24 39.10 15.63
N GLU A 157 3.94 39.82 14.75
CA GLU A 157 4.09 41.28 14.82
C GLU A 157 2.72 41.99 14.75
N SER A 158 1.80 41.50 13.91
CA SER A 158 0.43 42.03 13.79
C SER A 158 -0.41 41.73 15.04
N ALA A 159 -0.25 40.56 15.64
CA ALA A 159 -1.00 40.13 16.83
C ALA A 159 -0.46 40.77 18.12
N SER A 160 0.83 41.11 18.16
CA SER A 160 1.48 41.75 19.31
C SER A 160 1.10 43.22 19.52
N GLU A 161 0.42 43.85 18.55
CA GLU A 161 -0.11 45.22 18.74
C GLU A 161 -1.33 45.25 19.69
N GLU A 162 -1.95 44.11 20.05
CA GLU A 162 -3.17 44.09 20.86
C GLU A 162 -3.05 43.53 22.31
N ILE A 163 -1.99 42.79 22.73
CA ILE A 163 -1.90 42.21 24.11
C ILE A 163 -0.43 42.05 24.59
N PRO A 164 -0.10 42.29 25.89
CA PRO A 164 1.25 42.10 26.42
C PRO A 164 1.71 40.63 26.45
N ASP A 165 3.00 40.44 26.14
CA ASP A 165 3.83 39.22 26.15
C ASP A 165 3.51 38.21 27.28
N GLU A 166 2.65 37.23 26.99
CA GLU A 166 2.88 35.87 27.47
C GLU A 166 3.70 35.16 26.38
N LYS A 167 4.96 34.85 26.69
CA LYS A 167 5.74 33.87 25.93
C LYS A 167 4.98 32.55 25.96
N LYS A 168 4.11 32.35 24.97
CA LYS A 168 3.34 31.14 24.77
C LYS A 168 4.33 30.11 24.26
N ASP A 169 5.05 29.48 25.18
CA ASP A 169 5.89 28.32 24.86
C ASP A 169 5.02 27.36 24.05
N SER A 170 5.44 27.11 22.81
CA SER A 170 4.81 26.18 21.87
C SER A 170 5.03 24.74 22.34
N ASN A 171 4.49 24.44 23.52
CA ASN A 171 4.67 23.17 24.16
C ASN A 171 3.87 22.13 23.37
N VAL A 172 4.53 21.11 22.86
CA VAL A 172 3.92 19.93 22.21
C VAL A 172 2.73 19.37 23.00
N ILE A 173 2.75 19.55 24.32
CA ILE A 173 1.66 19.21 25.24
C ILE A 173 0.35 19.96 24.93
N SER A 174 0.40 21.24 24.55
CA SER A 174 -0.79 22.01 24.17
C SER A 174 -1.43 21.47 22.89
N LEU A 175 -0.61 21.08 21.91
CA LEU A 175 -1.07 20.43 20.68
C LEU A 175 -1.73 19.08 20.97
N LEU A 176 -1.17 18.28 21.88
CA LEU A 176 -1.76 17.00 22.28
C LEU A 176 -3.10 17.17 23.01
N LYS A 177 -3.36 18.33 23.63
CA LYS A 177 -4.65 18.66 24.25
C LYS A 177 -5.66 19.24 23.26
N ASN A 178 -5.23 19.65 22.06
CA ASN A 178 -6.12 20.16 21.02
C ASN A 178 -6.96 19.02 20.42
N TRP A 179 -8.20 18.91 20.87
CA TRP A 179 -9.10 17.83 20.48
C TRP A 179 -9.45 17.80 18.97
N PRO A 180 -9.76 18.93 18.31
CA PRO A 180 -9.90 18.97 16.84
C PRO A 180 -8.68 18.39 16.10
N LEU A 181 -7.47 18.75 16.50
CA LEU A 181 -6.24 18.20 15.92
C LEU A 181 -6.14 16.70 16.15
N MET A 182 -6.23 16.27 17.42
CA MET A 182 -6.03 14.88 17.81
C MET A 182 -7.07 13.94 17.22
N SER A 183 -8.34 14.36 17.16
CA SER A 183 -9.41 13.57 16.53
C SER A 183 -9.13 13.32 15.04
N SER A 184 -8.63 14.32 14.30
CA SER A 184 -8.21 14.15 12.90
C SER A 184 -6.99 13.23 12.77
N ILE A 185 -6.01 13.35 13.68
CA ILE A 185 -4.83 12.49 13.71
C ILE A 185 -5.22 11.02 13.96
N ILE A 186 -6.16 10.75 14.87
CA ILE A 186 -6.63 9.38 15.15
C ILE A 186 -7.23 8.75 13.89
N VAL A 187 -8.12 9.47 13.20
CA VAL A 187 -8.70 9.00 11.93
C VAL A 187 -7.61 8.76 10.89
N TYR A 188 -6.66 9.70 10.77
CA TYR A 188 -5.53 9.56 9.86
C TYR A 188 -4.69 8.31 10.12
N CYS A 189 -4.46 7.97 11.39
CA CYS A 189 -3.69 6.80 11.79
C CYS A 189 -4.41 5.48 11.49
N VAL A 190 -5.71 5.40 11.78
CA VAL A 190 -6.53 4.22 11.46
C VAL A 190 -6.52 3.94 9.95
N PHE A 191 -6.80 4.97 9.14
CA PHE A 191 -6.80 4.79 7.69
C PHE A 191 -5.40 4.55 7.12
N SER A 192 -4.35 5.07 7.76
CA SER A 192 -2.97 4.78 7.36
C SER A 192 -2.53 3.35 7.68
N LEU A 193 -2.97 2.79 8.81
CA LEU A 193 -2.79 1.37 9.13
C LEU A 193 -3.48 0.51 8.07
N HIS A 194 -4.75 0.82 7.81
CA HIS A 194 -5.56 0.13 6.80
C HIS A 194 -4.92 0.20 5.41
N ASP A 195 -4.48 1.39 5.00
CA ASP A 195 -3.82 1.62 3.71
C ASP A 195 -2.56 0.75 3.55
N MET A 196 -1.72 0.69 4.59
CA MET A 196 -0.51 -0.12 4.59
C MET A 196 -0.81 -1.63 4.62
N ALA A 197 -1.78 -2.05 5.44
CA ALA A 197 -2.21 -3.44 5.49
C ALA A 197 -2.73 -3.90 4.12
N TYR A 198 -3.53 -3.07 3.43
CA TYR A 198 -3.94 -3.37 2.07
C TYR A 198 -2.75 -3.54 1.12
N THR A 199 -1.77 -2.62 1.13
CA THR A 199 -0.67 -2.68 0.17
C THR A 199 0.15 -3.97 0.33
N GLU A 200 0.36 -4.40 1.57
CA GLU A 200 0.99 -5.68 1.88
C GLU A 200 0.12 -6.86 1.44
N ILE A 201 -1.14 -6.92 1.90
CA ILE A 201 -2.06 -8.02 1.61
C ILE A 201 -2.28 -8.16 0.11
N PHE A 202 -2.49 -7.06 -0.61
CA PHE A 202 -2.73 -7.08 -2.05
C PHE A 202 -1.59 -7.74 -2.80
N SER A 203 -0.34 -7.38 -2.48
CA SER A 203 0.84 -7.93 -3.14
C SER A 203 0.98 -9.43 -2.86
N LEU A 204 0.89 -9.82 -1.59
CA LEU A 204 0.97 -11.22 -1.18
C LEU A 204 -0.19 -12.08 -1.74
N TRP A 205 -1.41 -11.53 -1.73
CA TRP A 205 -2.60 -12.22 -2.24
C TRP A 205 -2.57 -12.37 -3.76
N ALA A 206 -2.11 -11.36 -4.50
CA ALA A 206 -1.98 -11.44 -5.94
C ALA A 206 -0.96 -12.52 -6.36
N GLU A 207 0.17 -12.60 -5.67
CA GLU A 207 1.21 -13.62 -5.92
C GLU A 207 0.80 -15.03 -5.46
N SER A 208 -0.12 -15.13 -4.49
CA SER A 208 -0.52 -16.43 -3.93
C SER A 208 -1.14 -17.37 -4.99
N PRO A 209 -0.93 -18.70 -4.86
CA PRO A 209 -1.53 -19.70 -5.73
C PRO A 209 -3.06 -19.59 -5.82
N LYS A 210 -3.63 -19.91 -6.98
CA LYS A 210 -5.10 -19.95 -7.18
C LYS A 210 -5.81 -20.93 -6.24
N SER A 211 -5.13 -22.01 -5.82
CA SER A 211 -5.66 -22.93 -4.79
C SER A 211 -5.92 -22.23 -3.46
N LEU A 212 -5.12 -21.22 -3.13
CA LEU A 212 -5.26 -20.42 -1.91
C LEU A 212 -6.24 -19.23 -2.06
N GLY A 213 -6.91 -19.11 -3.21
CA GLY A 213 -7.77 -17.97 -3.54
C GLY A 213 -7.02 -16.71 -4.00
N GLY A 214 -5.73 -16.85 -4.34
CA GLY A 214 -4.92 -15.80 -4.96
C GLY A 214 -4.99 -15.80 -6.49
N LEU A 215 -4.16 -14.98 -7.14
CA LEU A 215 -4.18 -14.82 -8.61
C LEU A 215 -3.04 -15.55 -9.33
N SER A 216 -2.02 -15.99 -8.60
CA SER A 216 -0.75 -16.53 -9.15
C SER A 216 -0.07 -15.55 -10.11
N TYR A 217 -0.12 -14.27 -9.78
CA TYR A 217 0.56 -13.21 -10.52
C TYR A 217 2.06 -13.25 -10.27
N SER A 218 2.83 -12.87 -11.28
CA SER A 218 4.25 -12.58 -11.11
C SER A 218 4.44 -11.21 -10.44
N THR A 219 5.65 -10.95 -9.93
CA THR A 219 6.04 -9.62 -9.44
C THR A 219 5.86 -8.53 -10.50
N GLU A 220 6.00 -8.87 -11.79
CA GLU A 220 5.83 -7.95 -12.92
C GLU A 220 4.35 -7.60 -13.14
N ASP A 221 3.45 -8.56 -13.00
CA ASP A 221 2.00 -8.34 -13.09
C ASP A 221 1.51 -7.43 -11.96
N VAL A 222 1.98 -7.69 -10.73
CA VAL A 222 1.68 -6.83 -9.57
C VAL A 222 2.20 -5.40 -9.80
N GLY A 223 3.44 -5.27 -10.30
CA GLY A 223 4.02 -3.99 -10.67
C GLY A 223 3.21 -3.24 -11.73
N THR A 224 2.65 -3.96 -12.70
CA THR A 224 1.78 -3.41 -13.75
C THR A 224 0.48 -2.85 -13.16
N VAL A 225 -0.19 -3.60 -12.28
CA VAL A 225 -1.42 -3.13 -11.62
C VAL A 225 -1.14 -1.90 -10.75
N LEU A 226 -0.03 -1.88 -10.01
CA LEU A 226 0.39 -0.71 -9.21
C LEU A 226 0.70 0.51 -10.08
N SER A 227 1.31 0.31 -11.25
CA SER A 227 1.61 1.39 -12.19
C SER A 227 0.34 2.00 -12.79
N ILE A 228 -0.60 1.16 -13.24
CA ILE A 228 -1.93 1.60 -13.73
C ILE A 228 -2.68 2.35 -12.62
N THR A 229 -2.61 1.83 -11.39
CA THR A 229 -3.19 2.47 -10.20
C THR A 229 -2.58 3.85 -9.95
N GLY A 230 -1.26 3.99 -10.06
CA GLY A 230 -0.55 5.26 -9.91
C GLY A 230 -0.97 6.29 -10.96
N ALA A 231 -1.19 5.87 -12.21
CA ALA A 231 -1.69 6.74 -13.28
C ALA A 231 -3.13 7.23 -13.00
N GLY A 232 -4.01 6.33 -12.57
CA GLY A 232 -5.37 6.70 -12.16
C GLY A 232 -5.38 7.66 -10.97
N LEU A 233 -4.50 7.43 -9.99
CA LEU A 233 -4.34 8.29 -8.83
C LEU A 233 -3.88 9.71 -9.21
N LEU A 234 -2.92 9.82 -10.14
CA LEU A 234 -2.41 11.09 -10.64
C LEU A 234 -3.50 11.92 -11.32
N ILE A 235 -4.30 11.29 -12.19
CA ILE A 235 -5.41 11.95 -12.89
C ILE A 235 -6.45 12.43 -11.88
N PHE A 236 -6.81 11.57 -10.91
CA PHE A 236 -7.80 11.91 -9.90
C PHE A 236 -7.33 13.07 -9.00
N GLN A 237 -6.10 13.01 -8.47
CA GLN A 237 -5.59 14.02 -7.53
C GLN A 237 -5.37 15.38 -8.18
N THR A 238 -4.94 15.41 -9.44
CA THR A 238 -4.67 16.67 -10.15
C THR A 238 -5.97 17.35 -10.61
N SER A 239 -6.95 16.57 -11.07
CA SER A 239 -8.15 17.11 -11.71
C SER A 239 -9.40 17.07 -10.84
N LEU A 240 -9.75 15.90 -10.31
CA LEU A 240 -11.06 15.66 -9.71
C LEU A 240 -11.10 15.99 -8.21
N TYR A 241 -10.03 15.68 -7.47
CA TYR A 241 -9.99 15.88 -6.02
C TYR A 241 -10.23 17.35 -5.60
N PRO A 242 -9.57 18.38 -6.18
CA PRO A 242 -9.80 19.76 -5.77
C PRO A 242 -11.25 20.21 -6.02
N PHE A 243 -11.88 19.71 -7.08
CA PHE A 243 -13.28 19.99 -7.38
C PHE A 243 -14.23 19.35 -6.35
N VAL A 244 -14.01 18.07 -6.05
CA VAL A 244 -14.80 17.31 -5.07
C VAL A 244 -14.66 17.89 -3.66
N GLU A 245 -13.44 18.24 -3.25
CA GLU A 245 -13.17 18.86 -1.94
C GLU A 245 -13.85 20.23 -1.82
N ARG A 246 -13.81 21.06 -2.87
CA ARG A 246 -14.45 22.37 -2.86
C ARG A 246 -15.97 22.31 -2.72
N ILE A 247 -16.61 21.27 -3.25
CA ILE A 247 -18.07 21.12 -3.21
C ILE A 247 -18.53 20.51 -1.88
N PHE A 248 -17.90 19.41 -1.46
CA PHE A 248 -18.38 18.61 -0.32
C PHE A 248 -17.63 18.91 0.98
N GLY A 249 -16.46 19.53 0.90
CA GLY A 249 -15.55 19.73 2.03
C GLY A 249 -14.80 18.45 2.45
N PRO A 250 -13.72 18.58 3.23
CA PRO A 250 -12.82 17.47 3.53
C PRO A 250 -13.46 16.40 4.42
N ILE A 251 -14.41 16.78 5.29
CA ILE A 251 -15.09 15.86 6.22
C ILE A 251 -16.04 14.92 5.48
N VAL A 252 -16.89 15.46 4.60
CA VAL A 252 -17.87 14.66 3.86
C VAL A 252 -17.16 13.72 2.89
N VAL A 253 -16.13 14.21 2.19
CA VAL A 253 -15.29 13.39 1.30
C VAL A 253 -14.66 12.23 2.06
N ALA A 254 -14.09 12.48 3.26
CA ALA A 254 -13.50 11.41 4.07
C ALA A 254 -14.55 10.38 4.53
N ARG A 255 -15.75 10.82 4.94
CA ARG A 255 -16.84 9.91 5.36
C ARG A 255 -17.33 9.04 4.21
N ILE A 256 -17.65 9.64 3.06
CA ILE A 256 -18.10 8.91 1.86
C ILE A 256 -17.00 7.93 1.44
N SER A 257 -15.74 8.37 1.40
CA SER A 257 -14.62 7.52 1.01
C SER A 257 -14.45 6.32 1.96
N GLY A 258 -14.58 6.55 3.26
CA GLY A 258 -14.53 5.50 4.28
C GLY A 258 -15.64 4.47 4.09
N VAL A 259 -16.88 4.90 3.92
CA VAL A 259 -18.03 4.00 3.72
C VAL A 259 -17.90 3.21 2.42
N LEU A 260 -17.52 3.85 1.32
CA LEU A 260 -17.34 3.18 0.01
C LEU A 260 -16.17 2.19 -0.01
N SER A 261 -15.16 2.37 0.85
CA SER A 261 -14.03 1.43 0.92
C SER A 261 -14.44 0.04 1.43
N ILE A 262 -15.46 -0.06 2.27
CA ILE A 262 -15.92 -1.34 2.87
C ILE A 262 -16.46 -2.32 1.81
N PRO A 263 -17.48 -1.98 0.99
CA PRO A 263 -17.98 -2.90 -0.03
C PRO A 263 -16.92 -3.18 -1.10
N LEU A 264 -16.07 -2.20 -1.41
CA LEU A 264 -14.98 -2.38 -2.37
C LEU A 264 -13.98 -3.44 -1.92
N LEU A 265 -13.52 -3.39 -0.67
CA LEU A 265 -12.57 -4.38 -0.14
C LEU A 265 -13.20 -5.75 0.03
N THR A 266 -14.48 -5.78 0.41
CA THR A 266 -15.26 -7.03 0.48
C THR A 266 -15.39 -7.70 -0.89
N ALA A 267 -15.30 -6.93 -1.98
CA ALA A 267 -15.37 -7.47 -3.34
C ALA A 267 -14.10 -8.24 -3.79
N TYR A 268 -12.92 -8.00 -3.19
CA TYR A 268 -11.63 -8.56 -3.68
C TYR A 268 -11.60 -10.09 -3.79
N PRO A 269 -12.08 -10.87 -2.80
CA PRO A 269 -12.13 -12.33 -2.91
C PRO A 269 -12.99 -12.80 -4.09
N TYR A 270 -14.05 -12.06 -4.43
CA TYR A 270 -14.91 -12.38 -5.57
C TYR A 270 -14.28 -12.00 -6.90
N ILE A 271 -13.44 -10.95 -6.93
CA ILE A 271 -12.66 -10.58 -8.12
C ILE A 271 -11.73 -11.73 -8.53
N ALA A 272 -11.15 -12.47 -7.58
CA ALA A 272 -10.31 -13.63 -7.88
C ALA A 272 -11.03 -14.80 -8.56
N LEU A 273 -12.38 -14.84 -8.53
CA LEU A 273 -13.17 -15.84 -9.25
C LEU A 273 -13.30 -15.53 -10.75
N LEU A 274 -13.00 -14.30 -11.14
CA LEU A 274 -13.03 -13.87 -12.54
C LEU A 274 -11.81 -14.41 -13.30
N SER A 275 -11.90 -14.47 -14.62
CA SER A 275 -10.81 -14.92 -15.48
C SER A 275 -10.63 -14.05 -16.72
N GLY A 276 -9.44 -14.11 -17.31
CA GLY A 276 -9.11 -13.40 -18.55
C GLY A 276 -9.23 -11.88 -18.42
N PHE A 277 -9.77 -11.25 -19.46
CA PHE A 277 -9.90 -9.79 -19.54
C PHE A 277 -10.74 -9.18 -18.41
N LEU A 278 -11.81 -9.87 -17.98
CA LEU A 278 -12.71 -9.36 -16.95
C LEU A 278 -12.01 -9.25 -15.59
N LEU A 279 -11.17 -10.24 -15.25
CA LEU A 279 -10.32 -10.17 -14.06
C LEU A 279 -9.41 -8.94 -14.11
N THR A 280 -8.64 -8.79 -15.19
CA THR A 280 -7.68 -7.69 -15.32
C THR A 280 -8.37 -6.33 -15.25
N PHE A 281 -9.49 -6.15 -15.95
CA PHE A 281 -10.25 -4.90 -15.95
C PHE A 281 -10.81 -4.57 -14.55
N THR A 282 -11.52 -5.51 -13.93
CA THR A 282 -12.15 -5.30 -12.62
C THR A 282 -11.11 -5.10 -11.51
N LEU A 283 -10.00 -5.84 -11.55
CA LEU A 283 -8.91 -5.71 -10.57
C LEU A 283 -8.25 -4.33 -10.65
N ASN A 284 -7.91 -3.87 -11.86
CA ASN A 284 -7.30 -2.54 -12.04
C ASN A 284 -8.27 -1.43 -11.62
N PHE A 285 -9.54 -1.54 -11.99
CA PHE A 285 -10.57 -0.58 -11.56
C PHE A 285 -10.71 -0.56 -10.03
N ALA A 286 -10.77 -1.72 -9.39
CA ALA A 286 -10.87 -1.85 -7.94
C ALA A 286 -9.63 -1.29 -7.22
N SER A 287 -8.43 -1.52 -7.77
CA SER A 287 -7.17 -1.01 -7.22
C SER A 287 -7.08 0.52 -7.33
N ILE A 288 -7.45 1.09 -8.49
CA ILE A 288 -7.56 2.54 -8.68
C ILE A 288 -8.54 3.12 -7.67
N MET A 289 -9.75 2.56 -7.60
CA MET A 289 -10.80 3.07 -6.71
C MET A 289 -10.34 3.01 -5.24
N LYS A 290 -9.73 1.91 -4.79
CA LYS A 290 -9.23 1.80 -3.41
C LYS A 290 -8.23 2.90 -3.11
N ASN A 291 -7.27 3.12 -4.01
CA ASN A 291 -6.20 4.10 -3.78
C ASN A 291 -6.74 5.53 -3.81
N VAL A 292 -7.68 5.83 -4.71
CA VAL A 292 -8.40 7.12 -4.77
C VAL A 292 -9.14 7.41 -3.47
N LEU A 293 -9.89 6.44 -2.93
CA LEU A 293 -10.62 6.59 -1.67
C LEU A 293 -9.64 6.79 -0.50
N SER A 294 -8.58 5.98 -0.43
CA SER A 294 -7.54 6.05 0.61
C SER A 294 -6.85 7.42 0.63
N ILE A 295 -6.37 7.89 -0.53
CA ILE A 295 -5.66 9.16 -0.61
C ILE A 295 -6.58 10.35 -0.30
N SER A 296 -7.87 10.28 -0.67
CA SER A 296 -8.82 11.36 -0.43
C SER A 296 -9.03 11.58 1.06
N ILE A 297 -9.06 10.50 1.85
CA ILE A 297 -9.12 10.53 3.31
C ILE A 297 -7.83 11.12 3.88
N ILE A 298 -6.67 10.67 3.38
CA ILE A 298 -5.36 11.16 3.83
C ILE A 298 -5.22 12.67 3.59
N THR A 299 -5.57 13.16 2.40
CA THR A 299 -5.50 14.59 2.07
C THR A 299 -6.53 15.40 2.85
N GLY A 300 -7.76 14.88 3.02
CA GLY A 300 -8.82 15.56 3.79
C GLY A 300 -8.50 15.67 5.28
N THR A 301 -8.04 14.60 5.91
CA THR A 301 -7.61 14.61 7.33
C THR A 301 -6.43 15.55 7.54
N PHE A 302 -5.53 15.65 6.56
CA PHE A 302 -4.42 16.57 6.62
C PHE A 302 -4.85 18.05 6.56
N ILE A 303 -5.79 18.41 5.67
CA ILE A 303 -6.38 19.75 5.62
C ILE A 303 -6.97 20.10 6.99
N LEU A 304 -7.70 19.16 7.60
CA LEU A 304 -8.28 19.35 8.93
C LEU A 304 -7.22 19.56 10.02
N GLN A 305 -6.10 18.83 9.98
CA GLN A 305 -5.00 19.00 10.95
C GLN A 305 -4.39 20.39 10.87
N ASN A 306 -4.19 20.93 9.67
CA ASN A 306 -3.54 22.24 9.47
C ASN A 306 -4.49 23.41 9.74
N LYS A 307 -5.81 23.21 9.56
CA LYS A 307 -6.84 24.18 9.95
C LYS A 307 -7.10 24.18 11.46
N ALA A 308 -6.77 23.10 12.17
CA ALA A 308 -6.96 22.99 13.61
C ALA A 308 -5.86 23.68 14.45
N VAL A 309 -4.79 24.17 13.80
CA VAL A 309 -3.64 24.79 14.48
C VAL A 309 -3.20 26.06 13.76
N ASP A 310 -2.65 26.98 14.54
CA ASP A 310 -2.04 28.20 14.03
C ASP A 310 -0.79 27.89 13.20
N GLN A 311 -0.46 28.78 12.26
CA GLN A 311 0.65 28.60 11.33
C GLN A 311 1.98 28.28 12.02
N HIS A 312 2.22 28.88 13.18
CA HIS A 312 3.46 28.72 13.94
C HIS A 312 3.72 27.33 14.54
N GLN A 313 2.68 26.51 14.67
CA GLN A 313 2.78 25.15 15.24
C GLN A 313 2.44 24.07 14.21
N ARG A 314 2.24 24.44 12.93
CA ARG A 314 1.91 23.48 11.87
C ARG A 314 3.00 22.44 11.68
N GLY A 315 4.28 22.80 11.81
CA GLY A 315 5.38 21.85 11.71
C GLY A 315 5.30 20.78 12.81
N ALA A 316 5.18 21.20 14.07
CA ALA A 316 5.07 20.33 15.23
C ALA A 316 3.80 19.47 15.18
N ALA A 317 2.64 20.04 14.84
CA ALA A 317 1.38 19.32 14.69
C ALA A 317 1.47 18.22 13.63
N ASN A 318 2.02 18.53 12.45
CA ASN A 318 2.27 17.55 11.41
C ASN A 318 3.35 16.53 11.82
N GLY A 319 4.31 16.93 12.64
CA GLY A 319 5.30 16.03 13.25
C GLY A 319 4.66 14.99 14.19
N ILE A 320 3.69 15.39 15.01
CA ILE A 320 2.88 14.49 15.86
C ILE A 320 2.07 13.53 14.97
N ALA A 321 1.37 14.08 13.97
CA ALA A 321 0.58 13.29 13.04
C ALA A 321 1.44 12.22 12.33
N MET A 322 2.60 12.61 11.81
CA MET A 322 3.54 11.70 11.15
C MET A 322 4.12 10.66 12.09
N THR A 323 4.37 11.02 13.35
CA THR A 323 4.87 10.09 14.36
C THR A 323 3.86 8.98 14.60
N LEU A 324 2.63 9.33 14.99
CA LEU A 324 1.59 8.34 15.30
C LEU A 324 1.23 7.51 14.08
N GLN A 325 1.11 8.16 12.92
CA GLN A 325 0.85 7.48 11.65
C GLN A 325 1.96 6.49 11.28
N SER A 326 3.22 6.83 11.53
CA SER A 326 4.37 5.95 11.23
C SER A 326 4.41 4.73 12.13
N ILE A 327 4.00 4.86 13.39
CA ILE A 327 3.84 3.72 14.30
C ILE A 327 2.77 2.78 13.76
N CYS A 328 1.59 3.32 13.42
CA CYS A 328 0.51 2.53 12.82
C CYS A 328 0.93 1.85 11.51
N LYS A 329 1.60 2.58 10.60
CA LYS A 329 2.12 2.01 9.35
C LYS A 329 3.24 0.97 9.56
N ALA A 330 4.00 1.04 10.64
CA ALA A 330 5.01 0.02 10.94
C ALA A 330 4.39 -1.34 11.33
N ILE A 331 3.21 -1.31 11.97
CA ILE A 331 2.48 -2.50 12.41
C ILE A 331 1.70 -3.15 11.26
N GLY A 332 1.27 -2.36 10.28
CA GLY A 332 0.42 -2.78 9.15
C GLY A 332 0.86 -4.06 8.43
N PRO A 333 2.11 -4.16 7.92
CA PRO A 333 2.56 -5.33 7.17
C PRO A 333 2.58 -6.61 8.03
N ALA A 334 3.03 -6.51 9.28
CA ALA A 334 3.06 -7.66 10.19
C ALA A 334 1.65 -8.19 10.48
N CYS A 335 0.69 -7.30 10.75
CA CYS A 335 -0.71 -7.69 10.95
C CYS A 335 -1.35 -8.24 9.66
N GLY A 336 -1.14 -7.57 8.52
CA GLY A 336 -1.71 -7.96 7.24
C GLY A 336 -1.21 -9.32 6.76
N GLY A 337 0.11 -9.54 6.79
CA GLY A 337 0.73 -10.81 6.43
C GLY A 337 0.32 -11.95 7.35
N ALA A 338 0.23 -11.70 8.67
CA ALA A 338 -0.23 -12.70 9.63
C ALA A 338 -1.71 -13.07 9.42
N LEU A 339 -2.58 -12.10 9.16
CA LEU A 339 -4.00 -12.32 8.86
C LEU A 339 -4.19 -13.12 7.58
N LEU A 340 -3.46 -12.78 6.51
CA LEU A 340 -3.50 -13.51 5.25
C LEU A 340 -3.02 -14.96 5.44
N SER A 341 -1.88 -15.15 6.09
CA SER A 341 -1.32 -16.48 6.37
C SER A 341 -2.27 -17.34 7.21
N TRP A 342 -2.93 -16.73 8.20
CA TRP A 342 -3.93 -17.39 9.04
C TRP A 342 -5.16 -17.80 8.23
N SER A 343 -5.64 -16.92 7.34
CA SER A 343 -6.78 -17.19 6.45
C SER A 343 -6.48 -18.33 5.47
N GLN A 344 -5.29 -18.34 4.87
CA GLN A 344 -4.87 -19.39 3.94
C GLN A 344 -4.76 -20.77 4.59
N LYS A 345 -4.39 -20.85 5.87
CA LYS A 345 -4.39 -22.12 6.62
C LYS A 345 -5.79 -22.63 6.97
N ARG A 346 -6.82 -21.79 6.85
CA ARG A 346 -8.18 -22.05 7.36
C ARG A 346 -9.27 -21.85 6.31
N GLN A 347 -8.99 -22.16 5.05
CA GLN A 347 -9.95 -21.96 3.95
C GLN A 347 -11.31 -22.65 4.14
N ASN A 348 -11.31 -23.81 4.82
CA ASN A 348 -12.51 -24.62 5.04
C ASN A 348 -13.16 -24.40 6.42
N ALA A 349 -12.63 -23.50 7.25
CA ALA A 349 -13.15 -23.22 8.59
C ALA A 349 -14.09 -22.01 8.56
N SER A 350 -15.29 -22.14 9.14
CA SER A 350 -16.20 -21.02 9.29
C SER A 350 -15.62 -19.96 10.23
N PHE A 351 -15.57 -18.71 9.78
CA PHE A 351 -15.01 -17.55 10.51
C PHE A 351 -15.74 -17.26 11.84
N LEU A 352 -17.02 -17.60 11.93
CA LEU A 352 -17.82 -17.58 13.15
C LEU A 352 -18.25 -19.01 13.52
N PRO A 353 -18.39 -19.35 14.82
CA PRO A 353 -19.05 -20.57 15.24
C PRO A 353 -20.57 -20.42 15.01
N VAL A 354 -21.00 -20.34 13.75
CA VAL A 354 -22.41 -20.40 13.37
C VAL A 354 -22.66 -21.82 12.87
N ASN A 355 -22.89 -22.72 13.81
CA ASN A 355 -23.67 -23.90 13.53
C ASN A 355 -25.08 -23.42 13.12
N SER A 356 -25.49 -23.73 11.89
CA SER A 356 -26.83 -23.44 11.34
C SER A 356 -26.98 -21.95 10.98
N ILE A 357 -26.99 -21.52 9.72
CA ILE A 357 -28.22 -21.56 8.93
C ILE A 357 -27.99 -21.41 7.41
N ASN A 358 -26.82 -20.97 6.89
CA ASN A 358 -26.67 -20.75 5.43
C ASN A 358 -25.43 -21.36 4.75
N GLY A 359 -24.50 -21.97 5.48
CA GLY A 359 -23.33 -22.66 4.88
C GLY A 359 -23.65 -24.05 4.30
N GLY A 360 -24.82 -24.61 4.61
CA GLY A 360 -25.21 -25.96 4.20
C GLY A 360 -25.76 -26.07 2.78
N ILE A 361 -26.16 -24.97 2.14
CA ILE A 361 -26.82 -25.01 0.83
C ILE A 361 -25.77 -25.08 -0.29
N ILE A 362 -24.73 -24.23 -0.24
CA ILE A 362 -23.68 -24.20 -1.27
C ILE A 362 -22.79 -25.46 -1.20
N ALA A 363 -22.49 -25.95 0.00
CA ALA A 363 -21.71 -27.18 0.18
C ALA A 363 -22.52 -28.45 -0.20
N LYS A 364 -23.85 -28.45 -0.02
CA LYS A 364 -24.72 -29.53 -0.52
C LYS A 364 -24.84 -29.48 -2.04
N ASP A 365 -24.96 -28.30 -2.64
CA ASP A 365 -25.07 -28.16 -4.09
C ASP A 365 -23.77 -28.55 -4.81
N LEU A 366 -22.60 -28.20 -4.28
CA LEU A 366 -21.30 -28.66 -4.80
C LEU A 366 -21.11 -30.18 -4.64
N ARG A 367 -21.55 -30.77 -3.52
CA ARG A 367 -21.54 -32.24 -3.36
C ARG A 367 -22.53 -32.95 -4.29
N GLN A 368 -23.72 -32.40 -4.51
CA GLN A 368 -24.71 -32.97 -5.43
C GLN A 368 -24.28 -32.84 -6.89
N LEU A 369 -23.63 -31.73 -7.27
CA LEU A 369 -23.03 -31.57 -8.60
C LEU A 369 -21.90 -32.58 -8.82
N ASN A 370 -20.98 -32.73 -7.86
CA ASN A 370 -19.88 -33.68 -7.99
C ASN A 370 -20.36 -35.16 -8.04
N GLN A 371 -21.38 -35.51 -7.25
CA GLN A 371 -22.04 -36.83 -7.36
C GLN A 371 -22.75 -37.02 -8.71
N ARG A 372 -23.42 -36.00 -9.26
CA ARG A 372 -24.06 -36.08 -10.58
C ARG A 372 -23.06 -36.24 -11.72
N TYR A 373 -21.89 -35.60 -11.63
CA TYR A 373 -20.83 -35.74 -12.64
C TYR A 373 -20.12 -37.10 -12.56
N SER A 374 -19.85 -37.58 -11.34
CA SER A 374 -19.24 -38.89 -11.12
C SER A 374 -20.15 -40.03 -11.60
N TYR A 375 -21.46 -39.98 -11.31
CA TYR A 375 -22.44 -40.95 -11.82
C TYR A 375 -22.63 -40.91 -13.34
N LYS A 376 -22.61 -39.71 -13.95
CA LYS A 376 -22.68 -39.59 -15.42
C LYS A 376 -21.42 -40.11 -16.11
N CYS A 377 -20.23 -39.91 -15.52
CA CYS A 377 -18.98 -40.49 -16.01
C CYS A 377 -18.99 -42.03 -15.88
N LEU A 378 -19.39 -42.58 -14.74
CA LEU A 378 -19.50 -44.03 -14.54
C LEU A 378 -20.54 -44.67 -15.46
N HIS A 379 -21.67 -44.01 -15.70
CA HIS A 379 -22.71 -44.50 -16.60
C HIS A 379 -22.29 -44.39 -18.08
N ALA A 380 -21.51 -43.37 -18.46
CA ALA A 380 -20.94 -43.24 -19.79
C ALA A 380 -19.89 -44.34 -20.03
N LEU A 381 -18.96 -44.55 -19.08
CA LEU A 381 -17.94 -45.61 -19.13
C LEU A 381 -18.55 -47.02 -19.18
N ARG A 382 -19.63 -47.27 -18.41
CA ARG A 382 -20.34 -48.56 -18.47
C ARG A 382 -21.06 -48.78 -19.80
N LYS A 383 -21.59 -47.73 -20.44
CA LYS A 383 -22.18 -47.82 -21.79
C LYS A 383 -21.12 -48.08 -22.86
N THR A 384 -19.94 -47.46 -22.74
CA THR A 384 -18.82 -47.69 -23.67
C THR A 384 -18.24 -49.10 -23.49
N ALA A 385 -18.15 -49.60 -22.26
CA ALA A 385 -17.71 -50.97 -21.96
C ALA A 385 -18.70 -52.02 -22.49
N VAL A 386 -20.01 -51.83 -22.31
CA VAL A 386 -21.06 -52.75 -22.81
C VAL A 386 -21.15 -52.74 -24.36
N ASN A 387 -20.83 -51.61 -25.01
CA ASN A 387 -20.72 -51.57 -26.48
C ASN A 387 -19.42 -52.18 -27.01
N SER A 388 -18.36 -52.27 -26.19
CA SER A 388 -17.08 -52.89 -26.57
C SER A 388 -17.06 -54.43 -26.46
N THR A 389 -18.07 -55.03 -25.82
CA THR A 389 -18.26 -56.50 -25.77
C THR A 389 -18.57 -57.14 -27.12
N ASN A 390 -18.68 -56.36 -28.21
CA ASN A 390 -18.74 -56.86 -29.59
C ASN A 390 -17.38 -56.84 -30.32
N SER A 391 -16.28 -56.48 -29.65
CA SER A 391 -14.95 -56.39 -30.25
C SER A 391 -13.87 -56.98 -29.34
N GLY A 392 -13.90 -58.30 -29.12
CA GLY A 392 -12.71 -59.12 -28.79
C GLY A 392 -11.77 -58.64 -27.68
N ILE A 393 -12.29 -58.12 -26.56
CA ILE A 393 -11.47 -57.80 -25.37
C ILE A 393 -11.50 -59.01 -24.42
N THR A 394 -10.33 -59.44 -23.93
CA THR A 394 -10.16 -60.58 -23.02
C THR A 394 -10.54 -60.24 -21.57
N GLU A 395 -11.03 -61.23 -20.79
CA GLU A 395 -11.45 -61.08 -19.37
C GLU A 395 -10.36 -60.46 -18.47
N GLU A 396 -9.10 -60.61 -18.84
CA GLU A 396 -7.94 -60.09 -18.12
C GLU A 396 -7.86 -58.55 -18.16
N ASP A 397 -8.26 -57.93 -19.28
CA ASP A 397 -8.27 -56.47 -19.46
C ASP A 397 -9.40 -55.81 -18.63
N VAL A 398 -10.54 -56.50 -18.52
CA VAL A 398 -11.69 -56.06 -17.69
C VAL A 398 -11.33 -56.13 -16.21
N SER A 399 -10.58 -57.16 -15.79
CA SER A 399 -10.08 -57.30 -14.42
C SER A 399 -9.10 -56.17 -14.05
N GLN A 400 -8.17 -55.81 -14.95
CA GLN A 400 -7.20 -54.73 -14.71
C GLN A 400 -7.86 -53.34 -14.61
N LEU A 401 -8.88 -53.07 -15.43
CA LEU A 401 -9.66 -51.83 -15.37
C LEU A 401 -10.50 -51.73 -14.09
N THR A 402 -11.02 -52.86 -13.60
CA THR A 402 -11.80 -52.90 -12.35
C THR A 402 -10.89 -52.68 -11.13
N ASN A 403 -9.69 -53.28 -11.14
CA ASN A 403 -8.70 -53.08 -10.08
C ASN A 403 -8.19 -51.63 -10.04
N SER A 404 -7.89 -51.03 -11.19
CA SER A 404 -7.44 -49.63 -11.29
C SER A 404 -8.48 -48.64 -10.76
N ASN A 405 -9.78 -48.91 -11.00
CA ASN A 405 -10.87 -48.10 -10.48
C ASN A 405 -11.07 -48.24 -8.96
N SER A 406 -10.79 -49.42 -8.38
CA SER A 406 -10.83 -49.60 -6.92
C SER A 406 -9.72 -48.81 -6.22
N ILE A 407 -8.52 -48.76 -6.82
CA ILE A 407 -7.36 -48.01 -6.33
C ILE A 407 -7.61 -46.51 -6.40
N ILE A 408 -8.26 -46.02 -7.47
CA ILE A 408 -8.65 -44.60 -7.59
C ILE A 408 -9.74 -44.25 -6.57
N ALA A 409 -10.70 -45.14 -6.31
CA ALA A 409 -11.74 -44.94 -5.30
C ALA A 409 -11.17 -44.93 -3.87
N GLU A 410 -10.21 -45.80 -3.55
CA GLU A 410 -9.49 -45.78 -2.26
C GLU A 410 -8.59 -44.55 -2.11
N GLY A 411 -7.90 -44.11 -3.17
CA GLY A 411 -7.11 -42.87 -3.15
C GLY A 411 -7.97 -41.62 -2.91
N LEU A 412 -9.16 -41.57 -3.50
CA LEU A 412 -10.13 -40.48 -3.27
C LEU A 412 -10.79 -40.55 -1.88
N SER A 413 -10.94 -41.74 -1.31
CA SER A 413 -11.40 -41.96 0.07
C SER A 413 -10.37 -41.45 1.10
N GLN A 414 -9.08 -41.74 0.88
CA GLN A 414 -7.99 -41.29 1.76
C GLN A 414 -7.75 -39.77 1.68
N LEU A 415 -7.89 -39.17 0.50
CA LEU A 415 -7.83 -37.70 0.32
C LEU A 415 -9.01 -36.95 0.97
N ASN A 416 -10.07 -37.65 1.36
CA ASN A 416 -11.24 -37.06 2.01
C ASN A 416 -11.18 -37.18 3.56
N GLN A 417 -10.17 -37.90 4.08
CA GLN A 417 -9.89 -38.05 5.52
C GLN A 417 -8.70 -37.21 6.01
N GLN A 418 -7.90 -36.64 5.10
CA GLN A 418 -6.91 -35.58 5.39
C GLN A 418 -7.51 -34.21 5.08
#